data_AF-A0AAE0DU72-F1
#
_entry.id   AF-A0AAE0DU72-F1
#
_cell.length_a   1.000
_cell.length_b   1.000
_cell.length_c   1.000
_cell.angle_alpha   90.00
_cell.angle_beta   90.00
_cell.angle_gamma   90.00
#
_symmetry.space_group_name_H-M   'P 1'
#
loop_
_entity.id
_entity.type
_entity.pdbx_description
1 polymer ?
#
loop_
_entity_poly.entity_id
_entity_poly.type
_entity_poly.pdbx_seq_one_letter_code
_entity_poly.pdbx_strand_id
1 'polypeptide(L)' 'MSSQTSSYTHSDDTHLCHVYPDTSQNPIIGTNQSKDMFWSRVETNYNNTKSENISEPRGKRSL' A
#
# COMPACT_ATOMS: atom_id res chain seq x y z
N MET A 1 -7.45 -23.42 -4.96
CA MET A 1 -6.42 -22.47 -4.50
C MET A 1 -7.12 -21.41 -3.67
N SER A 2 -7.06 -21.50 -2.34
CA SER A 2 -7.67 -20.50 -1.47
C SER A 2 -6.68 -19.34 -1.36
N SER A 3 -6.87 -18.31 -2.18
CA SER A 3 -6.17 -17.04 -2.01
C SER A 3 -6.71 -16.41 -0.73
N GLN A 4 -6.10 -16.72 0.41
CA GLN A 4 -6.34 -15.96 1.64
C GLN A 4 -5.83 -14.55 1.38
N THR A 5 -6.72 -13.66 0.98
CA THR A 5 -6.46 -12.23 1.03
C THR A 5 -6.42 -11.87 2.50
N SER A 6 -5.22 -11.60 3.03
CA SER A 6 -5.13 -11.02 4.36
C SER A 6 -5.82 -9.67 4.31
N SER A 7 -6.83 -9.45 5.15
CA SER A 7 -7.40 -8.12 5.33
C SER A 7 -6.29 -7.14 5.71
N TYR A 8 -6.40 -5.92 5.20
CA TYR A 8 -5.53 -4.80 5.56
C TYR A 8 -5.55 -4.62 7.08
N THR A 9 -4.37 -4.46 7.68
CA THR A 9 -4.25 -4.05 9.08
C THR A 9 -4.33 -2.53 9.20
N HIS A 10 -4.50 -2.02 10.43
CA HIS A 10 -4.45 -0.58 10.67
C HIS A 10 -3.11 0.05 10.26
N SER A 11 -2.00 -0.70 10.38
CA SER A 11 -0.69 -0.28 9.89
C SER A 11 -0.65 -0.22 8.36
N ASP A 12 -1.27 -1.19 7.66
CA ASP A 12 -1.36 -1.16 6.21
C ASP A 12 -2.20 0.03 5.73
N ASP A 13 -3.32 0.34 6.40
CA ASP A 13 -4.18 1.50 6.10
C ASP A 13 -3.43 2.82 6.32
N THR A 14 -2.72 2.94 7.44
CA THR A 14 -1.89 4.12 7.75
C THR A 14 -0.82 4.31 6.69
N HIS A 15 -0.17 3.23 6.27
CA HIS A 15 0.84 3.26 5.23
C HIS A 15 0.26 3.69 3.87
N LEU A 16 -0.91 3.18 3.51
CA LEU A 16 -1.64 3.63 2.31
C LEU A 16 -1.97 5.13 2.36
N CYS A 17 -2.37 5.66 3.51
CA CYS A 17 -2.63 7.09 3.69
C CYS A 17 -1.39 7.97 3.46
N HIS A 18 -0.18 7.44 3.66
CA HIS A 18 1.08 8.15 3.35
C HIS A 18 1.47 8.00 1.87
N VAL A 19 1.30 6.81 1.29
CA VAL A 19 1.67 6.54 -0.11
C VAL A 19 0.78 7.27 -1.11
N TYR A 20 -0.51 7.44 -0.80
CA TYR A 20 -1.47 8.10 -1.68
C TYR A 20 -1.09 9.56 -2.02
N PRO A 21 -0.87 10.46 -1.05
CA PRO A 21 -0.49 11.85 -1.35
C PRO A 21 0.83 11.93 -2.13
N ASP A 22 1.84 11.16 -1.76
CA ASP A 22 3.14 11.12 -2.47
C ASP A 22 2.99 10.75 -3.95
N THR A 23 2.09 9.80 -4.24
CA THR A 23 1.80 9.39 -5.61
C THR A 23 0.97 10.44 -6.35
N SER A 24 0.03 11.10 -5.66
CA SER A 24 -0.87 12.11 -6.24
C SER A 24 -0.19 13.46 -6.52
N GLN A 25 0.81 13.81 -5.72
CA GLN A 25 1.51 15.10 -5.79
C GLN A 25 2.77 15.04 -6.65
N ASN A 26 3.07 13.91 -7.31
CA ASN A 26 4.26 13.77 -8.11
C ASN A 26 4.21 14.71 -9.35
N PRO A 27 5.04 15.76 -9.41
CA PRO A 27 4.93 16.80 -10.45
C PRO A 27 5.46 16.34 -11.81
N ILE A 28 6.27 15.28 -11.85
CA ILE A 28 6.88 14.75 -13.08
C ILE A 28 5.87 13.90 -13.85
N ILE A 29 5.03 13.18 -13.11
CA ILE A 29 4.15 12.17 -13.68
C ILE A 29 2.67 12.47 -13.46
N GLY A 30 2.27 13.50 -12.70
CA GLY A 30 0.89 13.74 -12.27
C GLY A 30 -0.12 14.21 -13.33
N THR A 31 0.31 14.67 -14.51
CA THR A 31 -0.61 15.22 -15.54
C THR A 31 -0.96 14.21 -16.64
N ASN A 32 -2.25 14.13 -17.03
CA ASN A 32 -2.79 13.34 -18.15
C ASN A 32 -2.58 11.81 -18.06
N GLN A 33 -2.93 11.21 -16.94
CA GLN A 33 -2.82 9.75 -16.76
C GLN A 33 -4.15 9.06 -16.67
N SER A 34 -4.19 7.80 -17.12
CA SER A 34 -5.33 6.94 -16.85
C SER A 34 -5.39 6.61 -15.36
N LYS A 35 -6.62 6.45 -14.85
CA LYS A 35 -6.88 6.06 -13.46
C LYS A 35 -6.15 4.78 -13.06
N ASP A 36 -6.04 3.82 -13.98
CA ASP A 36 -5.37 2.53 -13.73
C ASP A 36 -3.86 2.70 -13.51
N MET A 37 -3.23 3.64 -14.22
CA MET A 37 -1.81 3.93 -14.09
C MET A 37 -1.48 4.60 -12.74
N PHE A 38 -2.42 5.40 -12.22
CA PHE A 38 -2.30 5.96 -10.87
C PHE A 38 -2.29 4.84 -9.81
N TRP A 39 -3.28 3.94 -9.84
CA TRP A 39 -3.36 2.86 -8.85
C TRP A 39 -2.20 1.88 -8.94
N SER A 40 -1.69 1.59 -10.14
CA SER A 40 -0.49 0.75 -10.32
C SER A 40 0.74 1.33 -9.60
N ARG A 41 0.87 2.67 -9.54
CA ARG A 41 1.97 3.31 -8.80
C ARG A 41 1.74 3.33 -7.30
N VAL A 42 0.50 3.57 -6.86
CA VAL A 42 0.15 3.45 -5.44
C VAL A 42 0.51 2.04 -4.95
N GLU A 43 0.14 1.01 -5.71
CA GLU A 43 0.49 -0.39 -5.43
C GLU A 43 2.00 -0.62 -5.41
N THR A 44 2.72 -0.12 -6.43
CA THR A 44 4.18 -0.25 -6.53
C THR A 44 4.89 0.41 -5.33
N ASN A 45 4.52 1.65 -5.02
CA ASN A 45 5.10 2.41 -3.91
C ASN A 45 4.79 1.75 -2.58
N TYR A 46 3.54 1.32 -2.38
CA TYR A 46 3.10 0.59 -1.20
C TYR A 46 3.94 -0.68 -1.00
N ASN A 47 4.09 -1.52 -2.02
CA ASN A 47 4.86 -2.77 -1.93
C ASN A 47 6.35 -2.52 -1.69
N ASN A 48 6.95 -1.52 -2.35
CA ASN A 48 8.37 -1.20 -2.20
C ASN A 48 8.72 -0.72 -0.80
N THR A 49 7.84 0.09 -0.20
CA THR A 49 8.05 0.67 1.15
C THR A 49 7.55 -0.23 2.28
N LYS A 50 6.64 -1.17 1.97
CA LYS A 50 6.18 -2.22 2.89
C LYS A 50 7.28 -3.22 3.22
N SER A 51 8.22 -3.45 2.31
CA SER A 51 9.37 -4.35 2.51
C SER A 51 10.29 -3.95 3.68
N GLU A 52 10.21 -2.71 4.16
CA GLU A 52 11.06 -2.25 5.28
C GLU A 52 10.40 -2.41 6.65
N ASN A 53 9.08 -2.64 6.73
CA ASN A 53 8.31 -2.49 7.98
C ASN A 53 7.53 -3.73 8.46
N ILE A 54 7.70 -4.92 7.86
CA ILE A 54 6.98 -6.12 8.31
C ILE A 54 7.95 -7.18 8.80
N SER A 55 8.47 -6.93 10.00
CA SER A 55 8.84 -7.97 10.95
C SER A 55 8.16 -7.77 12.30
N GLU A 56 6.92 -7.28 12.35
CA GLU A 56 6.14 -7.36 13.59
C GLU A 56 5.40 -8.70 13.69
N PRO A 57 5.73 -9.55 14.69
CA PRO A 57 5.00 -10.78 14.91
C PRO A 57 3.59 -10.43 15.41
N ARG A 58 2.58 -10.78 14.62
CA ARG A 58 1.17 -10.70 15.04
C ARG A 58 1.00 -11.38 16.39
N GLY A 59 0.65 -10.61 17.42
CA GLY A 59 0.19 -11.14 18.69
C GLY A 59 -0.95 -12.13 18.45
N LYS A 60 -0.81 -13.36 18.96
CA LYS A 60 -1.80 -14.42 18.74
C LYS A 60 -3.17 -13.93 19.22
N ARG A 61 -4.15 -13.93 18.32
CA ARG A 61 -5.56 -13.80 18.71
C ARG A 61 -5.93 -15.07 19.49
N SER A 62 -6.35 -14.90 20.73
CA SER A 62 -6.93 -15.98 21.53
C SER A 62 -8.23 -16.47 20.88
N LEU A 63 -8.42 -17.79 20.89
CA LEU A 63 -9.59 -18.53 20.39
C LEU A 63 -10.86 -18.22 21.19
#